data_AF-A0AA37NAR6-F1
#
_entry.id   AF-A0AA37NAR6-F1
#
_cell.length_a   1.000
_cell.length_b   1.000
_cell.length_c   1.000
_cell.angle_alpha   90.00
_cell.angle_beta   90.00
_cell.angle_gamma   90.00
#
_symmetry.space_group_name_H-M   'P 1'
#
loop_
_entity.id
_entity.type
_entity.pdbx_description
1 polymer ?
#
loop_
_entity_poly.entity_id
_entity_poly.type
_entity_poly.pdbx_seq_one_letter_code
_entity_poly.pdbx_strand_id
1 'polypeptide(L)'
;MLNFWRAIFYSDLLAPVFKAVATALGVTPQVCKEYCTSGVMMYGLQFTIIVLIVIAAIVLIRLFGLLNPGNLPKYNPGNMDQVKNSPLKGKRFIFLGSSVTKGFASFGKSFVDMVAARNGAVCVKEAVSGTTLVDNGPKSYISRLKTIDAKTPCDVFVCQLSTNDATKKLPLGKLSAGTGLADFDTKTVYGAIEYIIAYAKETWDCPVVFYTNPFYADEKYAAMVSALKEIAGKWEISVIDFWNDGEISELCKKGSYRNDQIHPTKKGYQAMTPTVEAALACVLTGKAVPAPKKSGALSGEALKKKVNGRRVKKIVLRVLAVILAILIVVGASTVQQLVTVTGMKNEGNSDKYAPEVQAANPDSPIRGKTLLWLGSSVFQGFGAGKTSPAAWIDAIDGTNSIVEVKGGTLLAGVEASIGSGLGSVSSSDSYLPRLMNHTAETDPVVDLVVVQLSTNDSKGQCETGEVSASFDMDDFELTTTVGALEAITAYSKETWGAPVLVITGTQFEDEMTYSGGQNKDIYQLMIERCHELDEKWGDEFSVLDLWHNDIMYENVVTGDTLWRSYMSDAIHPTKKGYLEWWGPYVEERLFELLG
;
A
#
# COMPACT_ATOMS: atom_id res chain seq x y z
N MET A 1 8.24 8.05 -14.95
CA MET A 1 7.89 7.05 -13.93
C MET A 1 8.52 5.69 -14.21
N LEU A 2 8.41 5.15 -15.44
CA LEU A 2 9.02 3.88 -15.84
C LEU A 2 10.54 3.80 -15.53
N ASN A 3 11.33 4.78 -15.97
CA ASN A 3 12.79 4.81 -15.75
C ASN A 3 13.17 4.81 -14.26
N PHE A 4 12.35 5.43 -13.40
CA PHE A 4 12.58 5.45 -11.96
C PHE A 4 12.40 4.05 -11.36
N TRP A 5 11.30 3.35 -11.70
CA TRP A 5 11.05 2.00 -11.22
C TRP A 5 12.03 0.99 -11.78
N ARG A 6 12.41 1.12 -13.06
CA ARG A 6 13.46 0.29 -13.67
C ARG A 6 14.78 0.48 -12.92
N ALA A 7 15.21 1.72 -12.66
CA ALA A 7 16.44 1.97 -11.89
C ALA A 7 16.45 1.31 -10.50
N ILE A 8 15.29 1.19 -9.85
CA ILE A 8 15.16 0.52 -8.56
C ILE A 8 15.14 -1.01 -8.70
N PHE A 9 14.18 -1.54 -9.46
CA PHE A 9 13.93 -2.99 -9.56
C PHE A 9 15.05 -3.76 -10.25
N TYR A 10 15.83 -3.07 -11.08
CA TYR A 10 16.96 -3.64 -11.80
C TYR A 10 18.31 -3.35 -11.14
N SER A 11 18.31 -2.72 -9.96
CA SER A 11 19.53 -2.52 -9.19
C SER A 11 20.05 -3.84 -8.61
N ASP A 12 21.38 -3.96 -8.52
CA ASP A 12 22.06 -5.10 -7.88
C ASP A 12 21.63 -5.30 -6.42
N LEU A 13 21.24 -4.22 -5.75
CA LEU A 13 20.75 -4.23 -4.38
C LEU A 13 19.52 -5.15 -4.21
N LEU A 14 18.63 -5.21 -5.19
CA LEU A 14 17.41 -6.02 -5.13
C LEU A 14 17.52 -7.38 -5.81
N ALA A 15 18.65 -7.68 -6.48
CA ALA A 15 18.84 -8.93 -7.21
C ALA A 15 18.59 -10.20 -6.36
N PRO A 16 19.04 -10.31 -5.09
CA PRO A 16 18.76 -11.49 -4.26
C PRO A 16 17.27 -11.66 -3.95
N VAL A 17 16.53 -10.55 -3.79
CA VAL A 17 15.10 -10.56 -3.51
C VAL A 17 14.34 -11.08 -4.72
N PHE A 18 14.62 -10.54 -5.90
CA PHE A 18 13.98 -10.98 -7.14
C PHE A 18 14.31 -12.43 -7.48
N LYS A 19 15.53 -12.90 -7.19
CA LYS A 19 15.89 -14.32 -7.35
C LYS A 19 15.00 -15.22 -6.48
N ALA A 20 14.86 -14.90 -5.20
CA ALA A 20 14.05 -15.69 -4.27
C ALA A 20 12.56 -15.71 -4.67
N VAL A 21 12.00 -14.55 -5.03
CA VAL A 21 10.59 -14.43 -5.42
C VAL A 21 10.33 -15.17 -6.73
N ALA A 22 11.22 -15.04 -7.72
CA ALA A 22 11.06 -15.70 -9.01
C ALA A 22 11.11 -17.22 -8.91
N THR A 23 12.02 -17.76 -8.09
CA THR A 23 12.03 -19.21 -7.77
C THR A 23 10.70 -19.67 -7.17
N ALA A 24 10.12 -18.90 -6.24
CA ALA A 24 8.82 -19.23 -5.66
C ALA A 24 7.67 -19.19 -6.68
N LEU A 25 7.78 -18.35 -7.71
CA LEU A 25 6.79 -18.21 -8.77
C LEU A 25 7.03 -19.17 -9.96
N GLY A 26 8.15 -19.89 -9.99
CA GLY A 26 8.51 -20.74 -11.13
C GLY A 26 8.77 -19.95 -12.42
N VAL A 27 9.26 -18.72 -12.29
CA VAL A 27 9.62 -17.84 -13.41
C VAL A 27 11.07 -17.38 -13.29
N THR A 28 11.62 -16.76 -14.34
CA THR A 28 12.98 -16.18 -14.26
C THR A 28 12.99 -14.93 -13.36
N PRO A 29 14.13 -14.60 -12.70
CA PRO A 29 14.28 -13.38 -11.90
C PRO A 29 13.87 -12.11 -12.64
N GLN A 30 14.10 -12.09 -13.95
CA GLN A 30 13.60 -11.00 -14.78
C GLN A 30 12.09 -10.98 -14.86
N VAL A 31 11.46 -12.08 -15.26
CA VAL A 31 10.00 -12.10 -15.47
C VAL A 31 9.30 -11.58 -14.21
N CYS A 32 9.87 -11.89 -13.03
CA CYS A 32 9.46 -11.28 -11.76
C CYS A 32 9.64 -9.74 -11.70
N LYS A 33 10.76 -9.17 -12.17
CA LYS A 33 10.99 -7.71 -12.29
C LYS A 33 10.03 -7.05 -13.26
N GLU A 34 9.70 -7.71 -14.37
CA GLU A 34 8.73 -7.23 -15.37
C GLU A 34 7.33 -7.17 -14.77
N TYR A 35 6.90 -8.22 -14.06
CA TYR A 35 5.63 -8.19 -13.31
C TYR A 35 5.58 -7.06 -12.29
N CYS A 36 6.67 -6.81 -11.56
CA CYS A 36 6.73 -5.69 -10.63
C CYS A 36 6.64 -4.34 -11.36
N THR A 37 7.37 -4.18 -12.46
CA THR A 37 7.39 -2.93 -13.23
C THR A 37 6.03 -2.65 -13.85
N SER A 38 5.49 -3.61 -14.60
CA SER A 38 4.16 -3.53 -15.22
C SER A 38 3.08 -3.35 -14.17
N GLY A 39 3.13 -4.13 -13.09
CA GLY A 39 2.15 -4.02 -12.02
C GLY A 39 2.10 -2.62 -11.43
N VAL A 40 3.25 -2.03 -11.09
CA VAL A 40 3.28 -0.67 -10.54
C VAL A 40 2.86 0.39 -11.57
N MET A 41 3.19 0.21 -12.85
CA MET A 41 2.74 1.11 -13.90
C MET A 41 1.22 1.07 -14.11
N MET A 42 0.62 -0.12 -14.03
CA MET A 42 -0.82 -0.34 -14.23
C MET A 42 -1.66 -0.03 -12.99
N TYR A 43 -1.24 -0.54 -11.82
CA TYR A 43 -2.04 -0.53 -10.58
C TYR A 43 -1.46 0.33 -9.46
N GLY A 44 -0.25 0.88 -9.64
CA GLY A 44 0.45 1.60 -8.57
C GLY A 44 -0.33 2.81 -8.06
N LEU A 45 -1.02 3.55 -8.93
CA LEU A 45 -1.85 4.69 -8.52
C LEU A 45 -3.04 4.24 -7.67
N GLN A 46 -3.76 3.20 -8.12
CA GLN A 46 -4.90 2.63 -7.41
C GLN A 46 -4.50 2.18 -6.00
N PHE A 47 -3.42 1.39 -5.88
CA PHE A 47 -2.96 0.91 -4.58
C PHE A 47 -2.38 2.04 -3.71
N THR A 48 -1.76 3.06 -4.31
CA THR A 48 -1.32 4.26 -3.58
C THR A 48 -2.51 4.95 -2.91
N ILE A 49 -3.60 5.15 -3.64
CA ILE A 49 -4.83 5.77 -3.10
C ILE A 49 -5.39 4.93 -1.95
N ILE A 50 -5.50 3.60 -2.12
CA ILE A 50 -5.98 2.68 -1.08
C ILE A 50 -5.10 2.79 0.19
N VAL A 51 -3.78 2.75 0.04
CA VAL A 51 -2.85 2.85 1.18
C VAL A 51 -2.98 4.20 1.87
N LEU A 52 -3.14 5.31 1.14
CA LEU A 52 -3.36 6.63 1.73
C LEU A 52 -4.67 6.72 2.52
N ILE A 53 -5.75 6.11 2.03
CA ILE A 53 -7.03 6.03 2.75
C ILE A 53 -6.87 5.26 4.06
N VAL A 54 -6.18 4.11 4.03
CA VAL A 54 -5.91 3.31 5.24
C VAL A 54 -5.05 4.09 6.24
N ILE A 55 -4.00 4.78 5.78
CA ILE A 55 -3.18 5.65 6.63
C ILE A 55 -4.02 6.77 7.26
N ALA A 56 -4.87 7.43 6.47
CA ALA A 56 -5.76 8.47 6.96
C ALA A 56 -6.72 7.94 8.04
N ALA A 57 -7.32 6.76 7.82
CA ALA A 57 -8.18 6.11 8.79
C ALA A 57 -7.44 5.80 10.11
N ILE A 58 -6.22 5.25 10.04
CA ILE A 58 -5.37 4.98 11.22
C ILE A 58 -5.06 6.27 11.96
N VAL A 59 -4.72 7.35 11.24
CA VAL A 59 -4.45 8.67 11.84
C VAL A 59 -5.69 9.20 12.56
N LEU A 60 -6.88 9.11 11.96
CA LEU A 60 -8.13 9.56 12.58
C LEU A 60 -8.48 8.72 13.82
N ILE A 61 -8.36 7.39 13.75
CA ILE A 61 -8.56 6.49 14.89
C ILE A 61 -7.66 6.89 16.06
N ARG A 62 -6.37 7.14 15.78
CA ARG A 62 -5.41 7.57 16.80
C ARG A 62 -5.68 8.98 17.30
N LEU A 63 -6.07 9.92 16.44
CA LEU A 63 -6.33 11.31 16.84
C LEU A 63 -7.50 11.41 17.83
N PHE A 64 -8.60 10.70 17.55
CA PHE A 64 -9.80 10.73 18.37
C PHE A 64 -9.83 9.68 19.49
N GLY A 65 -8.89 8.74 19.50
CA GLY A 65 -8.81 7.70 20.52
C GLY A 65 -9.96 6.71 20.46
N LEU A 66 -10.49 6.45 19.26
CA LEU A 66 -11.66 5.59 19.00
C LEU A 66 -11.45 4.15 19.51
N LEU A 67 -10.22 3.65 19.42
CA LEU A 67 -9.86 2.29 19.87
C LEU A 67 -9.02 2.30 21.16
N ASN A 68 -8.99 3.42 21.88
CA ASN A 68 -8.23 3.47 23.12
C ASN A 68 -9.01 2.79 24.27
N PRO A 69 -8.47 1.72 24.91
CA PRO A 69 -9.18 1.03 25.99
C PRO A 69 -9.43 1.93 27.22
N GLY A 70 -8.72 3.05 27.34
CA GLY A 70 -8.97 4.10 28.33
C GLY A 70 -10.30 4.82 28.19
N ASN A 71 -10.99 4.66 27.06
CA ASN A 71 -12.24 5.36 26.76
C ASN A 71 -13.47 4.44 26.80
N LEU A 72 -13.29 3.18 27.22
CA LEU A 72 -14.37 2.21 27.39
C LEU A 72 -15.52 2.76 28.27
N PRO A 73 -16.78 2.33 28.04
CA PRO A 73 -17.95 2.85 28.76
C PRO A 73 -17.84 2.78 30.29
N LYS A 74 -17.16 1.78 30.86
CA LYS A 74 -16.92 1.67 32.32
C LYS A 74 -16.21 2.88 32.95
N TYR A 75 -15.52 3.70 32.14
CA TYR A 75 -14.84 4.90 32.60
C TYR A 75 -15.69 6.19 32.45
N ASN A 76 -16.96 6.08 32.05
CA ASN A 76 -17.85 7.23 31.96
C ASN A 76 -18.09 7.85 33.35
N PRO A 77 -18.26 9.18 33.45
CA PRO A 77 -18.51 9.87 34.72
C PRO A 77 -19.67 9.29 35.54
N GLY A 78 -20.78 8.91 34.88
CA GLY A 78 -21.94 8.34 35.56
C GLY A 78 -21.74 6.93 36.13
N ASN A 79 -20.65 6.25 35.78
CA ASN A 79 -20.30 4.92 36.29
C ASN A 79 -19.30 5.01 37.47
N MET A 80 -18.94 6.22 37.92
CA MET A 80 -18.07 6.41 39.06
C MET A 80 -18.88 6.47 40.35
N ASP A 81 -18.31 5.93 41.44
CA ASP A 81 -18.91 6.02 42.76
C ASP A 81 -19.08 7.49 43.17
N GLN A 82 -20.25 7.81 43.72
CA GLN A 82 -20.50 9.13 44.31
C GLN A 82 -19.74 9.29 45.62
N VAL A 83 -19.23 10.50 45.85
CA VAL A 83 -18.57 10.86 47.11
C VAL A 83 -19.65 11.18 48.15
N LYS A 84 -19.77 10.33 49.16
CA LYS A 84 -20.70 10.53 50.29
C LYS A 84 -20.33 11.83 51.02
N ASN A 85 -21.33 12.65 51.34
CA ASN A 85 -21.16 13.93 52.04
C ASN A 85 -20.11 14.84 51.41
N SER A 86 -20.09 14.92 50.08
CA SER A 86 -19.09 15.73 49.38
C SER A 86 -19.14 17.20 49.78
N PRO A 87 -17.99 17.82 50.13
CA PRO A 87 -17.90 19.25 50.39
C PRO A 87 -18.12 20.11 49.13
N LEU A 88 -18.13 19.49 47.94
CA LEU A 88 -18.35 20.18 46.67
C LEU A 88 -19.83 20.15 46.25
N LYS A 89 -20.70 19.50 47.02
CA LYS A 89 -22.13 19.35 46.68
C LYS A 89 -22.81 20.72 46.62
N GLY A 90 -23.43 21.02 45.48
CA GLY A 90 -24.12 22.30 45.23
C GLY A 90 -23.19 23.50 45.01
N LYS A 91 -21.87 23.33 45.14
CA LYS A 91 -20.87 24.37 44.87
C LYS A 91 -20.71 24.60 43.38
N ARG A 92 -20.52 25.86 43.00
CA ARG A 92 -20.54 26.34 41.62
C ARG A 92 -19.12 26.66 41.15
N PHE A 93 -18.71 26.04 40.06
CA PHE A 93 -17.37 26.17 39.51
C PHE A 93 -17.44 26.61 38.06
N ILE A 94 -16.59 27.56 37.69
CA ILE A 94 -16.38 27.92 36.28
C ILE A 94 -15.02 27.36 35.84
N PHE A 95 -15.02 26.51 34.83
CA PHE A 95 -13.81 25.92 34.24
C PHE A 95 -13.55 26.54 32.87
N LEU A 96 -12.47 27.30 32.75
CA LEU A 96 -11.99 27.86 31.49
C LEU A 96 -10.81 27.04 30.95
N GLY A 97 -10.89 26.61 29.69
CA GLY A 97 -9.73 26.00 29.06
C GLY A 97 -9.89 25.56 27.61
N SER A 98 -9.13 24.55 27.20
CA SER A 98 -9.04 24.09 25.81
C SER A 98 -9.40 22.61 25.69
N SER A 99 -8.73 21.86 24.81
CA SER A 99 -8.99 20.44 24.53
C SER A 99 -8.83 19.55 25.77
N VAL A 100 -7.97 19.92 26.73
CA VAL A 100 -7.80 19.18 27.99
C VAL A 100 -8.97 19.41 28.94
N THR A 101 -9.47 20.63 29.11
CA THR A 101 -10.71 20.86 29.89
C THR A 101 -11.94 20.28 29.18
N LYS A 102 -11.99 20.35 27.85
CA LYS A 102 -13.09 19.83 27.04
C LYS A 102 -13.19 18.31 27.10
N GLY A 103 -12.06 17.61 27.24
CA GLY A 103 -12.01 16.15 27.11
C GLY A 103 -11.97 15.69 25.65
N PHE A 104 -11.15 16.34 24.81
CA PHE A 104 -11.09 16.06 23.37
C PHE A 104 -10.87 14.58 23.05
N ALA A 105 -9.88 13.96 23.69
CA ALA A 105 -9.56 12.54 23.47
C ALA A 105 -10.34 11.58 24.39
N SER A 106 -11.38 12.08 25.04
CA SER A 106 -12.27 11.34 25.95
C SER A 106 -13.74 11.58 25.62
N PHE A 107 -14.03 11.94 24.36
CA PHE A 107 -15.39 12.17 23.83
C PHE A 107 -16.16 13.25 24.61
N GLY A 108 -15.47 14.33 24.98
CA GLY A 108 -16.06 15.47 25.68
C GLY A 108 -16.21 15.27 27.19
N LYS A 109 -15.65 14.19 27.76
CA LYS A 109 -15.75 13.84 29.19
C LYS A 109 -14.40 14.01 29.89
N SER A 110 -14.21 15.12 30.60
CA SER A 110 -12.99 15.42 31.36
C SER A 110 -13.21 15.22 32.87
N PHE A 111 -12.19 15.56 33.67
CA PHE A 111 -12.33 15.59 35.13
C PHE A 111 -13.45 16.54 35.59
N VAL A 112 -13.82 17.55 34.80
CA VAL A 112 -14.92 18.47 35.13
C VAL A 112 -16.25 17.72 35.21
N ASP A 113 -16.51 16.85 34.23
CA ASP A 113 -17.71 16.01 34.20
C ASP A 113 -17.72 14.98 35.33
N MET A 114 -16.52 14.50 35.72
CA MET A 114 -16.35 13.54 36.82
C MET A 114 -16.56 14.18 38.18
N VAL A 115 -16.02 15.37 38.41
CA VAL A 115 -16.27 16.17 39.62
C VAL A 115 -17.77 16.43 39.77
N ALA A 116 -18.45 16.87 38.70
CA ALA A 116 -19.89 17.10 38.72
C ALA A 116 -20.67 15.81 39.05
N ALA A 117 -20.40 14.71 38.34
CA ALA A 117 -21.12 13.45 38.51
C ALA A 117 -20.91 12.81 39.89
N ARG A 118 -19.70 12.88 40.43
CA ARG A 118 -19.33 12.24 41.70
C ARG A 118 -19.77 13.04 42.92
N ASN A 119 -19.77 14.36 42.82
CA ASN A 119 -19.92 15.25 43.98
C ASN A 119 -21.23 16.04 44.00
N GLY A 120 -21.97 16.09 42.88
CA GLY A 120 -23.11 16.99 42.74
C GLY A 120 -22.70 18.47 42.69
N ALA A 121 -21.49 18.75 42.20
CA ALA A 121 -21.02 20.10 41.91
C ALA A 121 -21.68 20.66 40.65
N VAL A 122 -21.95 21.96 40.61
CA VAL A 122 -22.50 22.67 39.46
C VAL A 122 -21.36 23.29 38.66
N CYS A 123 -21.05 22.72 37.50
CA CYS A 123 -19.88 23.13 36.70
C CYS A 123 -20.28 23.82 35.40
N VAL A 124 -19.83 25.06 35.20
CA VAL A 124 -19.80 25.72 33.89
C VAL A 124 -18.49 25.33 33.20
N LYS A 125 -18.55 24.69 32.04
CA LYS A 125 -17.38 24.17 31.33
C LYS A 125 -17.16 24.94 30.03
N GLU A 126 -16.44 26.06 30.12
CA GLU A 126 -16.09 26.93 28.99
C GLU A 126 -14.78 26.49 28.33
N ALA A 127 -14.88 25.49 27.44
CA ALA A 127 -13.70 24.84 26.87
C ALA A 127 -13.80 24.58 25.36
N VAL A 128 -12.84 25.13 24.60
CA VAL A 128 -12.78 25.01 23.13
C VAL A 128 -11.41 24.48 22.69
N SER A 129 -11.38 23.34 22.00
CA SER A 129 -10.14 22.70 21.53
C SER A 129 -9.27 23.63 20.67
N GLY A 130 -7.95 23.57 20.87
CA GLY A 130 -6.96 24.30 20.06
C GLY A 130 -6.79 25.79 20.39
N THR A 131 -7.53 26.30 21.38
CA THR A 131 -7.48 27.70 21.84
C THR A 131 -6.35 27.98 22.83
N THR A 132 -5.99 29.25 23.01
CA THR A 132 -4.78 29.72 23.72
C THR A 132 -5.09 30.71 24.84
N LEU A 133 -4.17 30.82 25.81
CA LEU A 133 -4.20 31.88 26.83
C LEU A 133 -3.96 33.24 26.18
N VAL A 134 -2.84 33.35 25.44
CA VAL A 134 -2.52 34.52 24.62
C VAL A 134 -3.72 34.88 23.77
N ASP A 135 -4.13 36.13 23.88
CA ASP A 135 -5.28 36.68 23.20
C ASP A 135 -4.95 36.95 21.73
N ASN A 136 -5.24 36.00 20.86
CA ASN A 136 -4.95 36.08 19.42
C ASN A 136 -6.21 36.02 18.56
N GLY A 137 -7.37 36.31 19.14
CA GLY A 137 -8.63 36.36 18.41
C GLY A 137 -9.82 35.87 19.24
N PRO A 138 -11.00 35.75 18.62
CA PRO A 138 -12.29 35.63 19.32
C PRO A 138 -12.47 34.32 20.10
N LYS A 139 -11.59 33.34 19.89
CA LYS A 139 -11.64 32.04 20.58
C LYS A 139 -10.59 31.91 21.69
N SER A 140 -9.78 32.94 21.93
CA SER A 140 -8.82 32.94 23.05
C SER A 140 -9.54 32.75 24.39
N TYR A 141 -8.77 32.41 25.42
CA TYR A 141 -9.33 32.23 26.76
C TYR A 141 -9.95 33.55 27.25
N ILE A 142 -9.26 34.68 27.06
CA ILE A 142 -9.75 36.00 27.46
C ILE A 142 -11.03 36.38 26.72
N SER A 143 -11.07 36.16 25.41
CA SER A 143 -12.28 36.47 24.62
C SER A 143 -13.48 35.67 25.10
N ARG A 144 -13.31 34.36 25.40
CA ARG A 144 -14.39 33.49 25.89
C ARG A 144 -14.73 33.74 27.36
N LEU A 145 -13.75 34.13 28.17
CA LEU A 145 -13.98 34.53 29.55
C LEU A 145 -15.01 35.66 29.63
N LYS A 146 -14.88 36.67 28.77
CA LYS A 146 -15.77 37.83 28.68
C LYS A 146 -17.19 37.50 28.20
N THR A 147 -17.40 36.33 27.60
CA THR A 147 -18.74 35.90 27.18
C THR A 147 -19.52 35.19 28.29
N ILE A 148 -18.88 34.86 29.40
CA ILE A 148 -19.55 34.27 30.56
C ILE A 148 -20.31 35.39 31.27
N ASP A 149 -21.60 35.18 31.55
CA ASP A 149 -22.42 36.16 32.27
C ASP A 149 -21.80 36.47 33.64
N ALA A 150 -21.45 37.74 33.88
CA ALA A 150 -20.89 38.23 35.13
C ALA A 150 -21.78 37.92 36.35
N LYS A 151 -23.10 37.75 36.15
CA LYS A 151 -24.04 37.38 37.22
C LYS A 151 -24.04 35.88 37.55
N THR A 152 -23.31 35.05 36.79
CA THR A 152 -23.19 33.62 37.05
C THR A 152 -22.53 33.42 38.42
N PRO A 153 -23.21 32.82 39.43
CA PRO A 153 -22.60 32.63 40.73
C PRO A 153 -21.45 31.62 40.63
N CYS A 154 -20.30 31.98 41.21
CA CYS A 154 -19.06 31.22 41.11
C CYS A 154 -18.40 31.14 42.49
N ASP A 155 -18.34 29.94 43.09
CA ASP A 155 -17.62 29.74 44.34
C ASP A 155 -16.10 29.64 44.09
N VAL A 156 -15.67 29.07 42.96
CA VAL A 156 -14.24 28.97 42.56
C VAL A 156 -14.11 29.03 41.04
N PHE A 157 -13.24 29.90 40.54
CA PHE A 157 -12.88 29.96 39.12
C PHE A 157 -11.62 29.13 38.84
N VAL A 158 -11.68 28.24 37.85
CA VAL A 158 -10.61 27.29 37.54
C VAL A 158 -10.15 27.45 36.09
N CYS A 159 -8.86 27.71 35.87
CA CYS A 159 -8.29 27.91 34.55
C CYS A 159 -7.22 26.87 34.20
N GLN A 160 -7.26 26.37 32.98
CA GLN A 160 -6.21 25.50 32.44
C GLN A 160 -4.96 26.31 32.06
N LEU A 161 -3.76 25.86 32.46
CA LEU A 161 -2.53 26.28 31.78
C LEU A 161 -2.49 25.70 30.35
N SER A 162 -2.52 26.57 29.34
CA SER A 162 -2.72 26.13 27.95
C SER A 162 -1.51 25.40 27.36
N THR A 163 -1.73 24.17 26.91
CA THR A 163 -0.73 23.39 26.16
C THR A 163 -0.56 23.87 24.72
N ASN A 164 -1.53 24.63 24.20
CA ASN A 164 -1.48 25.16 22.84
C ASN A 164 -0.55 26.36 22.72
N ASP A 165 -0.38 27.17 23.76
CA ASP A 165 0.56 28.29 23.74
C ASP A 165 2.00 27.78 23.62
N ALA A 166 2.35 26.71 24.34
CA ALA A 166 3.61 25.99 24.18
C ALA A 166 3.74 25.40 22.77
N THR A 167 2.73 24.64 22.31
CA THR A 167 2.72 23.98 20.98
C THR A 167 2.87 24.98 19.83
N LYS A 168 2.15 26.11 19.90
CA LYS A 168 2.17 27.21 18.92
C LYS A 168 3.30 28.20 19.15
N LYS A 169 4.17 27.97 20.16
CA LYS A 169 5.37 28.76 20.41
C LYS A 169 5.08 30.24 20.73
N LEU A 170 3.98 30.52 21.41
CA LEU A 170 3.55 31.89 21.69
C LEU A 170 4.47 32.60 22.70
N PRO A 171 4.50 33.95 22.69
CA PRO A 171 5.40 34.73 23.54
C PRO A 171 5.13 34.50 25.03
N LEU A 172 6.17 34.20 25.82
CA LEU A 172 6.01 33.98 27.25
C LEU A 172 5.63 35.29 27.98
N GLY A 173 6.34 36.38 27.69
CA GLY A 173 6.18 37.67 28.38
C GLY A 173 6.97 37.73 29.68
N LYS A 174 6.57 38.64 30.56
CA LYS A 174 7.15 38.87 31.90
C LYS A 174 6.06 39.28 32.89
N LEU A 175 6.32 39.10 34.17
CA LEU A 175 5.42 39.52 35.24
C LEU A 175 5.21 41.04 35.21
N SER A 176 3.96 41.50 35.25
CA SER A 176 3.64 42.92 35.37
C SER A 176 3.93 43.44 36.78
N ALA A 177 4.19 44.73 36.92
CA ALA A 177 4.30 45.38 38.23
C ALA A 177 2.91 45.68 38.83
N GLY A 178 1.94 46.03 37.97
CA GLY A 178 0.58 46.42 38.36
C GLY A 178 -0.37 45.23 38.51
N THR A 179 -1.58 45.52 38.99
CA THR A 179 -2.68 44.56 39.15
C THR A 179 -3.95 44.96 38.38
N GLY A 180 -3.93 46.09 37.67
CA GLY A 180 -5.08 46.54 36.89
C GLY A 180 -5.16 45.86 35.54
N LEU A 181 -6.38 45.63 35.02
CA LEU A 181 -6.61 44.98 33.73
C LEU A 181 -5.87 45.63 32.55
N ALA A 182 -5.61 46.94 32.59
CA ALA A 182 -4.88 47.67 31.56
C ALA A 182 -3.35 47.46 31.61
N ASP A 183 -2.82 46.93 32.70
CA ASP A 183 -1.38 46.74 32.93
C ASP A 183 -0.83 45.47 32.25
N PHE A 184 -1.70 44.64 31.67
CA PHE A 184 -1.32 43.31 31.18
C PHE A 184 -1.25 43.25 29.65
N ASP A 185 -0.09 42.83 29.14
CA ASP A 185 0.05 42.47 27.73
C ASP A 185 -0.59 41.10 27.46
N THR A 186 -1.87 41.13 27.11
CA THR A 186 -2.67 39.94 26.77
C THR A 186 -2.15 39.18 25.54
N LYS A 187 -1.18 39.72 24.79
CA LYS A 187 -0.49 39.02 23.69
C LYS A 187 0.66 38.13 24.17
N THR A 188 0.88 38.05 25.49
CA THR A 188 1.87 37.18 26.14
C THR A 188 1.21 36.22 27.12
N VAL A 189 1.88 35.10 27.45
CA VAL A 189 1.36 34.13 28.44
C VAL A 189 1.25 34.76 29.82
N TYR A 190 2.26 35.52 30.28
CA TYR A 190 2.19 36.22 31.57
C TYR A 190 1.00 37.16 31.62
N GLY A 191 0.92 38.11 30.68
CA GLY A 191 -0.16 39.10 30.70
C GLY A 191 -1.53 38.46 30.51
N ALA A 192 -1.65 37.39 29.74
CA ALA A 192 -2.93 36.69 29.61
C ALA A 192 -3.38 36.00 30.91
N ILE A 193 -2.46 35.35 31.64
CA ILE A 193 -2.77 34.71 32.92
C ILE A 193 -3.13 35.79 33.96
N GLU A 194 -2.35 36.86 34.07
CA GLU A 194 -2.64 37.96 35.01
C GLU A 194 -3.98 38.63 34.71
N TYR A 195 -4.29 38.87 33.43
CA TYR A 195 -5.60 39.40 33.02
C TYR A 195 -6.75 38.49 33.44
N ILE A 196 -6.63 37.18 33.24
CA ILE A 196 -7.68 36.22 33.63
C ILE A 196 -7.89 36.22 35.14
N ILE A 197 -6.81 36.29 35.92
CA ILE A 197 -6.90 36.34 37.39
C ILE A 197 -7.59 37.63 37.84
N ALA A 198 -7.12 38.79 37.37
CA ALA A 198 -7.68 40.09 37.71
C ALA A 198 -9.17 40.15 37.34
N TYR A 199 -9.52 39.75 36.12
CA TYR A 199 -10.90 39.76 35.64
C TYR A 199 -11.81 38.86 36.49
N ALA A 200 -11.37 37.65 36.84
CA ALA A 200 -12.17 36.73 37.64
C ALA A 200 -12.38 37.25 39.07
N LYS A 201 -11.37 37.89 39.67
CA LYS A 201 -11.50 38.54 40.98
C LYS A 201 -12.44 39.75 40.93
N GLU A 202 -12.31 40.63 39.93
CA GLU A 202 -13.18 41.80 39.76
C GLU A 202 -14.64 41.41 39.44
N THR A 203 -14.87 40.32 38.71
CA THR A 203 -16.20 39.95 38.22
C THR A 203 -16.99 39.11 39.22
N TRP A 204 -16.36 38.13 39.87
CA TRP A 204 -17.05 37.15 40.72
C TRP A 204 -16.60 37.15 42.18
N ASP A 205 -15.56 37.90 42.54
CA ASP A 205 -14.99 37.94 43.90
C ASP A 205 -14.77 36.54 44.51
N CYS A 206 -14.16 35.65 43.72
CA CYS A 206 -13.96 34.25 44.10
C CYS A 206 -12.49 33.82 44.01
N PRO A 207 -12.08 32.76 44.74
CA PRO A 207 -10.78 32.15 44.58
C PRO A 207 -10.52 31.70 43.13
N VAL A 208 -9.31 31.98 42.64
CA VAL A 208 -8.84 31.55 41.33
C VAL A 208 -7.86 30.40 41.49
N VAL A 209 -8.06 29.34 40.71
CA VAL A 209 -7.22 28.15 40.68
C VAL A 209 -6.73 27.92 39.26
N PHE A 210 -5.43 27.68 39.08
CA PHE A 210 -4.92 27.13 37.82
C PHE A 210 -4.60 25.65 37.96
N TYR A 211 -4.58 24.93 36.84
CA TYR A 211 -4.04 23.58 36.82
C TYR A 211 -3.12 23.36 35.62
N THR A 212 -2.07 22.57 35.83
CA THR A 212 -1.10 22.21 34.79
C THR A 212 -1.48 20.88 34.14
N ASN A 213 -0.94 20.58 32.96
CA ASN A 213 -1.06 19.26 32.34
C ASN A 213 -0.10 18.28 33.05
N PRO A 214 -0.45 16.99 33.17
CA PRO A 214 0.51 15.96 33.55
C PRO A 214 1.79 16.02 32.71
N PHE A 215 2.93 15.65 33.28
CA PHE A 215 4.22 15.81 32.64
C PHE A 215 4.23 15.26 31.19
N TYR A 216 4.71 16.08 30.27
CA TYR A 216 5.08 15.70 28.91
C TYR A 216 6.32 16.48 28.50
N ALA A 217 7.23 15.86 27.74
CA ALA A 217 8.50 16.49 27.41
C ALA A 217 8.31 17.67 26.42
N ASP A 218 8.23 18.89 26.96
CA ASP A 218 8.14 20.15 26.21
C ASP A 218 8.79 21.30 27.01
N GLU A 219 9.82 21.91 26.44
CA GLU A 219 10.60 22.97 27.11
C GLU A 219 9.81 24.27 27.27
N LYS A 220 8.89 24.59 26.35
CA LYS A 220 8.10 25.81 26.42
C LYS A 220 7.01 25.70 27.46
N TYR A 221 6.36 24.54 27.53
CA TYR A 221 5.39 24.28 28.59
C TYR A 221 6.04 24.28 29.96
N ALA A 222 7.26 23.73 30.10
CA ALA A 222 8.04 23.81 31.34
C ALA A 222 8.28 25.27 31.77
N ALA A 223 8.66 26.14 30.84
CA ALA A 223 8.82 27.58 31.10
C ALA A 223 7.51 28.24 31.52
N MET A 224 6.38 27.87 30.90
CA MET A 224 5.05 28.35 31.30
C MET A 224 4.64 27.87 32.70
N VAL A 225 5.00 26.64 33.10
CA VAL A 225 4.75 26.13 34.46
C VAL A 225 5.55 26.95 35.48
N SER A 226 6.81 27.28 35.19
CA SER A 226 7.62 28.17 36.04
C SER A 226 7.01 29.58 36.13
N ALA A 227 6.58 30.15 35.00
CA ALA A 227 5.90 31.44 34.96
C ALA A 227 4.60 31.44 35.79
N LEU A 228 3.80 30.39 35.67
CA LEU A 228 2.57 30.26 36.46
C LEU A 228 2.85 30.23 37.98
N LYS A 229 3.96 29.60 38.41
CA LYS A 229 4.35 29.59 39.84
C LYS A 229 4.73 30.96 40.35
N GLU A 230 5.44 31.75 39.53
CA GLU A 230 5.78 33.13 39.87
C GLU A 230 4.53 34.01 39.98
N ILE A 231 3.63 33.91 39.00
CA ILE A 231 2.34 34.61 39.01
C ILE A 231 1.50 34.19 40.22
N ALA A 232 1.48 32.89 40.55
CA ALA A 232 0.75 32.38 41.70
C ALA A 232 1.24 32.96 43.03
N GLY A 233 2.55 33.17 43.17
CA GLY A 233 3.12 33.86 44.33
C GLY A 233 2.67 35.32 44.45
N LYS A 234 2.68 36.07 43.34
CA LYS A 234 2.24 37.48 43.32
C LYS A 234 0.74 37.62 43.64
N TRP A 235 -0.09 36.78 43.04
CA TRP A 235 -1.55 36.93 43.08
C TRP A 235 -2.24 36.12 44.19
N GLU A 236 -1.45 35.35 44.94
CA GLU A 236 -1.90 34.43 46.00
C GLU A 236 -2.99 33.48 45.50
N ILE A 237 -2.83 32.96 44.28
CA ILE A 237 -3.74 31.98 43.68
C ILE A 237 -3.23 30.55 43.89
N SER A 238 -4.14 29.59 43.81
CA SER A 238 -3.79 28.17 43.97
C SER A 238 -3.46 27.51 42.63
N VAL A 239 -2.53 26.53 42.64
CA VAL A 239 -2.16 25.76 41.44
C VAL A 239 -2.23 24.26 41.71
N ILE A 240 -3.07 23.55 40.95
CA ILE A 240 -3.09 22.09 40.89
C ILE A 240 -1.96 21.63 39.96
N ASP A 241 -0.82 21.28 40.53
CA ASP A 241 0.43 21.04 39.82
C ASP A 241 0.60 19.58 39.34
N PHE A 242 -0.22 19.16 38.38
CA PHE A 242 -0.10 17.84 37.74
C PHE A 242 1.22 17.64 36.99
N TRP A 243 1.85 18.73 36.54
CA TRP A 243 3.15 18.68 35.86
C TRP A 243 4.21 18.07 36.75
N ASN A 244 4.24 18.45 38.03
CA ASN A 244 5.17 17.89 39.01
C ASN A 244 4.61 16.70 39.78
N ASP A 245 3.37 16.26 39.55
CA ASP A 245 2.80 15.06 40.15
C ASP A 245 3.31 13.79 39.44
N GLY A 246 4.29 13.14 40.07
CA GLY A 246 4.94 11.94 39.60
C GLY A 246 4.03 10.73 39.55
N GLU A 247 3.07 10.58 40.47
CA GLU A 247 2.14 9.45 40.43
C GLU A 247 1.23 9.54 39.21
N ILE A 248 0.62 10.71 39.00
CA ILE A 248 -0.22 10.97 37.82
C ILE A 248 0.61 10.86 36.54
N SER A 249 1.82 11.44 36.55
CA SER A 249 2.72 11.39 35.39
C SER A 249 3.11 9.97 34.99
N GLU A 250 3.38 9.07 35.96
CA GLU A 250 3.65 7.66 35.71
C GLU A 250 2.43 6.93 35.12
N LEU A 251 1.23 7.14 35.68
CA LEU A 251 0.01 6.55 35.14
C LEU A 251 -0.22 6.99 33.69
N CYS A 252 -0.03 8.27 33.44
CA CYS A 252 -0.17 8.89 32.13
C CYS A 252 0.93 8.45 31.13
N LYS A 253 1.95 7.69 31.51
CA LYS A 253 2.85 7.01 30.54
C LYS A 253 2.18 5.82 29.86
N LYS A 254 1.14 5.23 30.47
CA LYS A 254 0.39 4.10 29.93
C LYS A 254 -0.59 4.59 28.86
N GLY A 255 -0.63 3.94 27.70
CA GLY A 255 -1.48 4.34 26.57
C GLY A 255 -2.99 4.32 26.89
N SER A 256 -3.43 3.61 27.93
CA SER A 256 -4.83 3.64 28.38
C SER A 256 -5.20 4.89 29.19
N TYR A 257 -4.24 5.72 29.63
CA TYR A 257 -4.51 6.92 30.43
C TYR A 257 -4.37 8.21 29.61
N ARG A 258 -3.69 8.17 28.46
CA ARG A 258 -3.61 9.28 27.51
C ARG A 258 -3.68 8.78 26.08
N ASN A 259 -4.33 9.55 25.23
CA ASN A 259 -4.41 9.24 23.80
C ASN A 259 -3.19 9.76 23.02
N ASP A 260 -2.65 10.88 23.47
CA ASP A 260 -1.37 11.39 23.01
C ASP A 260 -0.52 11.87 24.20
N GLN A 261 0.36 12.84 24.00
CA GLN A 261 1.24 13.33 25.07
C GLN A 261 0.53 14.26 26.04
N ILE A 262 -0.54 14.90 25.57
CA ILE A 262 -1.25 15.97 26.23
C ILE A 262 -2.59 15.45 26.75
N HIS A 263 -3.39 14.81 25.90
CA HIS A 263 -4.80 14.56 26.16
C HIS A 263 -5.04 13.25 26.94
N PRO A 264 -5.58 13.34 28.18
CA PRO A 264 -6.03 12.18 28.93
C PRO A 264 -7.23 11.49 28.26
N THR A 265 -7.32 10.18 28.46
CA THR A 265 -8.53 9.39 28.20
C THR A 265 -9.50 9.54 29.37
N LYS A 266 -10.70 8.97 29.29
CA LYS A 266 -11.61 8.91 30.46
C LYS A 266 -10.91 8.29 31.68
N LYS A 267 -10.24 7.15 31.51
CA LYS A 267 -9.44 6.52 32.57
C LYS A 267 -8.34 7.44 33.11
N GLY A 268 -7.70 8.23 32.25
CA GLY A 268 -6.75 9.28 32.63
C GLY A 268 -7.37 10.32 33.55
N TYR A 269 -8.48 10.91 33.13
CA TYR A 269 -9.20 11.89 33.94
C TYR A 269 -9.73 11.31 35.25
N GLN A 270 -10.16 10.05 35.28
CA GLN A 270 -10.57 9.40 36.53
C GLN A 270 -9.43 9.36 37.54
N ALA A 271 -8.19 9.10 37.10
CA ALA A 271 -7.03 9.13 37.98
C ALA A 271 -6.69 10.55 38.46
N MET A 272 -6.91 11.57 37.64
CA MET A 272 -6.68 12.97 38.00
C MET A 272 -7.76 13.55 38.93
N THR A 273 -9.00 13.05 38.82
CA THR A 273 -10.18 13.63 39.47
C THR A 273 -10.04 13.75 40.99
N PRO A 274 -9.55 12.74 41.75
CA PRO A 274 -9.39 12.87 43.20
C PRO A 274 -8.47 14.03 43.63
N THR A 275 -7.42 14.31 42.87
CA THR A 275 -6.53 15.44 43.14
C THR A 275 -7.24 16.77 42.92
N VAL A 276 -8.09 16.87 41.89
CA VAL A 276 -8.93 18.06 41.67
C VAL A 276 -9.96 18.22 42.78
N GLU A 277 -10.65 17.13 43.16
CA GLU A 277 -11.66 17.15 44.23
C GLU A 277 -11.07 17.66 45.54
N ALA A 278 -9.91 17.13 45.95
CA ALA A 278 -9.22 17.55 47.16
C ALA A 278 -8.76 19.02 47.09
N ALA A 279 -8.23 19.46 45.96
CA ALA A 279 -7.80 20.85 45.78
C ALA A 279 -8.98 21.83 45.89
N LEU A 280 -10.11 21.55 45.23
CA LEU A 280 -11.29 22.40 45.29
C LEU A 280 -11.88 22.46 46.71
N ALA A 281 -11.89 21.34 47.44
CA ALA A 281 -12.35 21.31 48.83
C ALA A 281 -11.45 22.14 49.76
N CYS A 282 -10.12 22.08 49.56
CA CYS A 282 -9.18 22.94 50.29
C CYS A 282 -9.44 24.42 50.01
N VAL A 283 -9.56 24.80 48.73
CA VAL A 283 -9.76 26.20 48.32
C VAL A 283 -11.05 26.78 48.91
N LEU A 284 -12.15 26.02 48.88
CA LEU A 284 -13.43 26.43 49.50
C LEU A 284 -13.35 26.69 51.00
N THR A 285 -12.34 26.13 51.68
CA THR A 285 -12.13 26.27 53.12
C THR A 285 -10.92 27.15 53.47
N GLY A 286 -10.38 27.88 52.49
CA GLY A 286 -9.20 28.74 52.67
C GLY A 286 -7.90 27.98 52.95
N LYS A 287 -7.86 26.68 52.69
CA LYS A 287 -6.67 25.83 52.88
C LYS A 287 -5.84 25.76 51.60
N ALA A 288 -4.53 25.58 51.77
CA ALA A 288 -3.63 25.33 50.65
C ALA A 288 -4.01 24.05 49.89
N VAL A 289 -3.86 24.08 48.57
CA VAL A 289 -4.06 22.89 47.72
C VAL A 289 -3.01 21.83 48.05
N PRO A 290 -3.35 20.53 47.94
CA PRO A 290 -2.40 19.45 48.21
C PRO A 290 -1.16 19.55 47.33
N ALA A 291 0.01 19.39 47.95
CA ALA A 291 1.27 19.32 47.22
C ALA A 291 1.29 18.08 46.30
N PRO A 292 2.04 18.12 45.18
CA PRO A 292 2.26 16.94 44.34
C PRO A 292 2.83 15.78 45.16
N LYS A 293 2.25 14.59 45.01
CA LYS A 293 2.61 13.42 45.84
C LYS A 293 4.06 12.95 45.68
N LYS A 294 4.67 13.24 44.53
CA LYS A 294 6.07 12.94 44.22
C LYS A 294 6.56 13.87 43.12
N SER A 295 7.76 14.44 43.21
CA SER A 295 8.32 15.23 42.10
C SER A 295 8.62 14.31 40.90
N GLY A 296 7.95 14.56 39.78
CA GLY A 296 8.02 13.70 38.59
C GLY A 296 8.53 14.35 37.30
N ALA A 297 8.66 15.68 37.25
CA ALA A 297 9.02 16.38 36.03
C ALA A 297 10.54 16.39 35.78
N LEU A 298 10.95 16.15 34.54
CA LEU A 298 12.33 16.39 34.11
C LEU A 298 12.56 17.88 33.88
N SER A 299 13.77 18.36 34.19
CA SER A 299 14.22 19.73 33.93
C SER A 299 15.58 19.73 33.22
N GLY A 300 16.00 20.90 32.73
CA GLY A 300 17.32 21.15 32.16
C GLY A 300 17.73 20.16 31.07
N GLU A 301 18.94 19.60 31.20
CA GLU A 301 19.53 18.69 30.22
C GLU A 301 18.74 17.38 30.06
N ALA A 302 18.19 16.85 31.15
CA ALA A 302 17.39 15.62 31.11
C ALA A 302 16.11 15.80 30.27
N LEU A 303 15.47 16.98 30.37
CA LEU A 303 14.30 17.33 29.54
C LEU A 303 14.70 17.44 28.06
N LYS A 304 15.78 18.17 27.75
CA LYS A 304 16.30 18.33 26.38
C LYS A 304 16.63 16.99 25.73
N LYS A 305 17.32 16.10 26.46
CA LYS A 305 17.63 14.74 26.00
C LYS A 305 16.35 13.95 25.67
N LYS A 306 15.31 14.07 26.51
CA LYS A 306 14.02 13.39 26.29
C LYS A 306 13.28 13.93 25.05
N VAL A 307 13.28 15.24 24.84
CA VAL A 307 12.70 15.90 23.67
C VAL A 307 13.41 15.43 22.38
N ASN A 308 14.74 15.48 22.38
CA ASN A 308 15.55 15.07 21.23
C ASN A 308 15.39 13.59 20.87
N GLY A 309 15.50 12.69 21.85
CA GLY A 309 15.33 11.25 21.61
C GLY A 309 13.95 10.91 21.03
N ARG A 310 12.90 11.62 21.46
CA ARG A 310 11.55 11.47 20.91
C ARG A 310 11.45 11.99 19.47
N ARG A 311 12.08 13.12 19.16
CA ARG A 311 12.11 13.68 17.80
C ARG A 311 12.78 12.70 16.83
N VAL A 312 13.94 12.16 17.20
CA VAL A 312 14.65 11.13 16.42
C VAL A 312 13.77 9.90 16.21
N LYS A 313 13.19 9.34 17.28
CA LYS A 313 12.30 8.17 17.17
C LYS A 313 11.12 8.41 16.20
N LYS A 314 10.50 9.60 16.24
CA LYS A 314 9.40 9.95 15.32
C LYS A 314 9.86 10.01 13.86
N ILE A 315 11.05 10.55 13.60
CA ILE A 315 11.61 10.63 12.24
C ILE A 315 11.86 9.21 11.72
N VAL A 316 12.56 8.37 12.49
CA VAL A 316 12.84 6.97 12.11
C VAL A 316 11.56 6.21 11.81
N LEU A 317 10.55 6.29 12.69
CA LEU A 317 9.27 5.61 12.47
C LEU A 317 8.52 6.09 11.23
N ARG A 318 8.60 7.38 10.88
CA ARG A 318 7.98 7.92 9.66
C ARG A 318 8.68 7.40 8.41
N VAL A 319 10.01 7.35 8.42
CA VAL A 319 10.80 6.78 7.30
C VAL A 319 10.44 5.31 7.10
N LEU A 320 10.42 4.51 8.18
CA LEU A 320 10.02 3.10 8.10
C LEU A 320 8.58 2.91 7.61
N ALA A 321 7.65 3.76 8.03
CA ALA A 321 6.26 3.70 7.58
C ALA A 321 6.11 4.04 6.08
N VAL A 322 6.88 5.00 5.58
CA VAL A 322 6.90 5.33 4.14
C VAL A 322 7.48 4.17 3.32
N ILE A 323 8.58 3.58 3.78
CA ILE A 323 9.17 2.39 3.12
C ILE A 323 8.16 1.25 3.09
N LEU A 324 7.50 0.95 4.21
CA LEU A 324 6.48 -0.09 4.27
C LEU A 324 5.30 0.19 3.34
N ALA A 325 4.83 1.43 3.27
CA ALA A 325 3.76 1.83 2.36
C ALA A 325 4.13 1.60 0.89
N ILE A 326 5.36 1.98 0.49
CA ILE A 326 5.88 1.72 -0.85
C ILE A 326 5.92 0.21 -1.13
N LEU A 327 6.44 -0.60 -0.20
CA LEU A 327 6.51 -2.06 -0.35
C LEU A 327 5.12 -2.70 -0.51
N ILE A 328 4.11 -2.22 0.24
CA ILE A 328 2.73 -2.69 0.10
C ILE A 328 2.17 -2.34 -1.28
N VAL A 329 2.38 -1.11 -1.76
CA VAL A 329 1.93 -0.69 -3.09
C VAL A 329 2.58 -1.55 -4.17
N VAL A 330 3.90 -1.72 -4.13
CA VAL A 330 4.63 -2.55 -5.09
C VAL A 330 4.13 -3.99 -5.05
N GLY A 331 4.11 -4.62 -3.87
CA GLY A 331 3.69 -6.02 -3.72
C GLY A 331 2.26 -6.27 -4.18
N ALA A 332 1.31 -5.41 -3.78
CA ALA A 332 -0.09 -5.54 -4.22
C ALA A 332 -0.24 -5.36 -5.73
N SER A 333 0.49 -4.39 -6.31
CA SER A 333 0.50 -4.15 -7.75
C SER A 333 1.07 -5.34 -8.52
N THR A 334 2.16 -5.94 -8.05
CA THR A 334 2.76 -7.14 -8.65
C THR A 334 1.82 -8.33 -8.60
N VAL A 335 1.19 -8.59 -7.45
CA VAL A 335 0.24 -9.70 -7.30
C VAL A 335 -0.95 -9.51 -8.24
N GLN A 336 -1.48 -8.29 -8.34
CA GLN A 336 -2.56 -8.00 -9.26
C GLN A 336 -2.14 -8.23 -10.73
N GLN A 337 -0.94 -7.82 -11.11
CA GLN A 337 -0.42 -8.10 -12.46
C GLN A 337 -0.27 -9.59 -12.72
N LEU A 338 0.23 -10.35 -11.75
CA LEU A 338 0.36 -11.80 -11.86
C LEU A 338 -0.99 -12.47 -12.06
N VAL A 339 -2.01 -12.05 -11.32
CA VAL A 339 -3.39 -12.56 -11.48
C VAL A 339 -3.90 -12.29 -12.90
N THR A 340 -3.64 -11.09 -13.44
CA THR A 340 -4.03 -10.75 -14.82
C THR A 340 -3.31 -11.62 -15.85
N VAL A 341 -1.97 -11.66 -15.85
CA VAL A 341 -1.20 -12.33 -16.91
C VAL A 341 -1.36 -13.85 -16.91
N THR A 342 -1.53 -14.45 -15.73
CA THR A 342 -1.80 -15.90 -15.60
C THR A 342 -3.26 -16.26 -15.92
N GLY A 343 -4.11 -15.27 -16.18
CA GLY A 343 -5.54 -15.45 -16.36
C GLY A 343 -6.23 -16.04 -15.11
N MET A 344 -5.62 -15.91 -13.93
CA MET A 344 -6.18 -16.44 -12.69
C MET A 344 -7.51 -15.73 -12.40
N LYS A 345 -8.60 -16.50 -12.26
CA LYS A 345 -9.99 -16.01 -12.13
C LYS A 345 -10.57 -15.36 -13.40
N ASN A 346 -9.91 -15.47 -14.55
CA ASN A 346 -10.52 -15.12 -15.82
C ASN A 346 -11.64 -16.14 -16.13
N GLU A 347 -12.80 -15.66 -16.59
CA GLU A 347 -13.91 -16.55 -16.98
C GLU A 347 -13.49 -17.50 -18.12
N GLY A 348 -12.62 -17.03 -19.01
CA GLY A 348 -12.00 -17.82 -20.07
C GLY A 348 -11.20 -19.03 -19.57
N ASN A 349 -10.89 -19.11 -18.28
CA ASN A 349 -10.17 -20.23 -17.66
C ASN A 349 -11.05 -21.12 -16.78
N SER A 350 -12.38 -20.98 -16.85
CA SER A 350 -13.32 -21.86 -16.16
C SER A 350 -13.25 -23.31 -16.66
N ASP A 351 -13.70 -24.25 -15.82
CA ASP A 351 -13.62 -25.69 -16.09
C ASP A 351 -14.39 -26.13 -17.35
N LYS A 352 -15.38 -25.33 -17.80
CA LYS A 352 -16.13 -25.61 -19.05
C LYS A 352 -15.24 -25.65 -20.31
N TYR A 353 -14.09 -24.97 -20.29
CA TYR A 353 -13.17 -24.91 -21.43
C TYR A 353 -11.97 -25.83 -21.25
N ALA A 354 -11.95 -26.67 -20.21
CA ALA A 354 -10.84 -27.58 -19.98
C ALA A 354 -10.83 -28.70 -21.03
N PRO A 355 -9.67 -29.16 -21.52
CA PRO A 355 -9.59 -30.23 -22.52
C PRO A 355 -10.38 -31.48 -22.13
N GLU A 356 -10.31 -31.89 -20.86
CA GLU A 356 -10.92 -33.10 -20.34
C GLU A 356 -12.45 -33.13 -20.37
N VAL A 357 -13.11 -31.98 -20.59
CA VAL A 357 -14.58 -31.90 -20.72
C VAL A 357 -15.06 -31.70 -22.15
N GLN A 358 -14.14 -31.59 -23.12
CA GLN A 358 -14.51 -31.43 -24.53
C GLN A 358 -14.92 -32.77 -25.14
N ALA A 359 -15.84 -32.71 -26.11
CA ALA A 359 -16.30 -33.89 -26.82
C ALA A 359 -15.27 -34.31 -27.88
N ALA A 360 -14.89 -35.59 -27.86
CA ALA A 360 -14.03 -36.16 -28.89
C ALA A 360 -14.75 -36.23 -30.24
N ASN A 361 -14.03 -35.94 -31.31
CA ASN A 361 -14.38 -36.16 -32.70
C ASN A 361 -13.97 -37.60 -33.11
N PRO A 362 -14.93 -38.55 -33.19
CA PRO A 362 -14.63 -39.95 -33.55
C PRO A 362 -14.05 -40.10 -34.95
N ASP A 363 -14.39 -39.18 -35.84
CA ASP A 363 -14.08 -39.22 -37.28
C ASP A 363 -12.92 -38.28 -37.65
N SER A 364 -12.16 -37.81 -36.66
CA SER A 364 -11.02 -36.92 -36.90
C SER A 364 -9.98 -37.59 -37.82
N PRO A 365 -9.57 -36.94 -38.92
CA PRO A 365 -8.67 -37.54 -39.90
C PRO A 365 -7.22 -37.63 -39.39
N ILE A 366 -6.89 -36.87 -38.35
CA ILE A 366 -5.56 -36.87 -37.72
C ILE A 366 -5.48 -37.78 -36.48
N ARG A 367 -6.51 -38.59 -36.23
CA ARG A 367 -6.54 -39.50 -35.08
C ARG A 367 -5.33 -40.43 -35.07
N GLY A 368 -4.65 -40.48 -33.92
CA GLY A 368 -3.47 -41.31 -33.70
C GLY A 368 -2.16 -40.76 -34.27
N LYS A 369 -2.19 -39.63 -34.98
CA LYS A 369 -0.99 -38.92 -35.43
C LYS A 369 -0.20 -38.38 -34.24
N THR A 370 1.12 -38.43 -34.32
CA THR A 370 2.01 -37.89 -33.28
C THR A 370 2.48 -36.50 -33.64
N LEU A 371 2.21 -35.51 -32.77
CA LEU A 371 2.56 -34.11 -32.97
C LEU A 371 3.61 -33.66 -31.95
N LEU A 372 4.72 -33.07 -32.38
CA LEU A 372 5.71 -32.49 -31.46
C LEU A 372 5.52 -30.97 -31.38
N TRP A 373 5.03 -30.50 -30.24
CA TRP A 373 4.76 -29.09 -29.97
C TRP A 373 5.97 -28.40 -29.34
N LEU A 374 6.62 -27.53 -30.12
CA LEU A 374 7.81 -26.80 -29.73
C LEU A 374 7.48 -25.32 -29.52
N GLY A 375 7.76 -24.79 -28.32
CA GLY A 375 7.40 -23.40 -28.05
C GLY A 375 7.92 -22.79 -26.77
N SER A 376 7.38 -21.62 -26.45
CA SER A 376 7.65 -20.87 -25.23
C SER A 376 6.36 -20.66 -24.42
N SER A 377 6.15 -19.50 -23.80
CA SER A 377 5.08 -19.28 -22.82
C SER A 377 3.67 -19.37 -23.41
N VAL A 378 3.50 -19.14 -24.71
CA VAL A 378 2.22 -19.33 -25.41
C VAL A 378 1.93 -20.81 -25.50
N PHE A 379 2.77 -21.65 -26.12
CA PHE A 379 2.50 -23.10 -26.15
C PHE A 379 2.61 -23.78 -24.78
N GLN A 380 3.31 -23.19 -23.82
CA GLN A 380 3.24 -23.62 -22.41
C GLN A 380 1.85 -23.43 -21.79
N GLY A 381 0.99 -22.61 -22.39
CA GLY A 381 -0.34 -22.31 -21.89
C GLY A 381 -0.32 -21.36 -20.70
N PHE A 382 0.61 -20.41 -20.64
CA PHE A 382 0.80 -19.54 -19.48
C PHE A 382 -0.48 -18.80 -19.07
N GLY A 383 -1.24 -18.28 -20.04
CA GLY A 383 -2.55 -17.64 -19.82
C GLY A 383 -3.71 -18.61 -19.57
N ALA A 384 -3.49 -19.90 -19.83
CA ALA A 384 -4.47 -20.98 -19.73
C ALA A 384 -4.24 -21.93 -18.54
N GLY A 385 -3.47 -21.51 -17.54
CA GLY A 385 -3.18 -22.33 -16.36
C GLY A 385 -2.14 -23.44 -16.59
N LYS A 386 -1.21 -23.23 -17.53
CA LYS A 386 -0.20 -24.19 -18.00
C LYS A 386 -0.74 -25.39 -18.77
N THR A 387 -1.87 -25.20 -19.45
CA THR A 387 -2.45 -26.18 -20.38
C THR A 387 -2.08 -25.78 -21.81
N SER A 388 -1.26 -26.59 -22.48
CA SER A 388 -0.83 -26.38 -23.87
C SER A 388 -2.01 -26.51 -24.85
N PRO A 389 -2.04 -25.76 -25.98
CA PRO A 389 -2.99 -25.98 -27.09
C PRO A 389 -3.07 -27.45 -27.52
N ALA A 390 -1.94 -28.16 -27.46
CA ALA A 390 -1.82 -29.59 -27.74
C ALA A 390 -2.87 -30.44 -27.00
N ALA A 391 -3.20 -30.07 -25.75
CA ALA A 391 -4.13 -30.84 -24.94
C ALA A 391 -5.56 -30.82 -25.49
N TRP A 392 -5.98 -29.72 -26.14
CA TRP A 392 -7.30 -29.66 -26.78
C TRP A 392 -7.34 -30.48 -28.06
N ILE A 393 -6.29 -30.41 -28.88
CA ILE A 393 -6.17 -31.25 -30.08
C ILE A 393 -6.14 -32.73 -29.69
N ASP A 394 -5.38 -33.13 -28.67
CA ASP A 394 -5.39 -34.51 -28.18
C ASP A 394 -6.77 -34.95 -27.68
N ALA A 395 -7.48 -34.08 -26.95
CA ALA A 395 -8.78 -34.40 -26.38
C ALA A 395 -9.91 -34.48 -27.44
N ILE A 396 -9.87 -33.61 -28.43
CA ILE A 396 -10.88 -33.53 -29.49
C ILE A 396 -10.56 -34.52 -30.60
N ASP A 397 -9.34 -34.52 -31.12
CA ASP A 397 -8.96 -35.26 -32.33
C ASP A 397 -8.27 -36.60 -32.08
N GLY A 398 -7.83 -36.85 -30.84
CA GLY A 398 -7.19 -38.11 -30.46
C GLY A 398 -5.79 -38.26 -31.05
N THR A 399 -5.04 -37.15 -31.19
CA THR A 399 -3.60 -37.14 -31.48
C THR A 399 -2.78 -37.59 -30.28
N ASN A 400 -1.49 -37.86 -30.50
CA ASN A 400 -0.50 -38.11 -29.45
C ASN A 400 0.49 -36.94 -29.42
N SER A 401 0.39 -36.02 -28.47
CA SER A 401 1.31 -34.88 -28.42
C SER A 401 2.56 -35.09 -27.56
N ILE A 402 3.72 -34.75 -28.10
CA ILE A 402 4.97 -34.52 -27.37
C ILE A 402 5.07 -33.00 -27.15
N VAL A 403 5.14 -32.53 -25.90
CA VAL A 403 5.12 -31.09 -25.60
C VAL A 403 6.46 -30.63 -25.03
N GLU A 404 7.26 -29.96 -25.87
CA GLU A 404 8.58 -29.43 -25.53
C GLU A 404 8.53 -27.88 -25.48
N VAL A 405 8.19 -27.35 -24.31
CA VAL A 405 7.91 -25.92 -24.11
C VAL A 405 8.65 -25.33 -22.92
N LYS A 406 9.27 -24.16 -23.12
CA LYS A 406 9.98 -23.43 -22.05
C LYS A 406 9.67 -21.95 -22.10
N GLY A 407 8.94 -21.44 -21.11
CA GLY A 407 8.57 -20.03 -21.05
C GLY A 407 9.77 -19.07 -20.99
N GLY A 408 9.74 -18.01 -21.80
CA GLY A 408 10.76 -16.95 -21.84
C GLY A 408 11.96 -17.24 -22.74
N THR A 409 11.88 -18.21 -23.64
CA THR A 409 12.94 -18.58 -24.60
C THR A 409 12.70 -17.99 -25.98
N LEU A 410 13.74 -17.98 -26.82
CA LEU A 410 13.74 -17.46 -28.18
C LEU A 410 13.81 -18.60 -29.22
N LEU A 411 13.38 -18.32 -30.46
CA LEU A 411 13.70 -19.15 -31.61
C LEU A 411 15.19 -19.04 -31.92
N ALA A 412 15.68 -17.81 -32.09
CA ALA A 412 17.08 -17.52 -32.34
C ALA A 412 18.00 -18.05 -31.22
N GLY A 413 19.06 -18.74 -31.60
CA GLY A 413 20.13 -19.26 -30.75
C GLY A 413 21.11 -18.19 -30.27
N VAL A 414 20.59 -17.08 -29.73
CA VAL A 414 21.40 -15.96 -29.24
C VAL A 414 21.57 -15.99 -27.73
N GLU A 415 22.72 -15.54 -27.28
CA GLU A 415 22.90 -15.06 -25.90
C GLU A 415 22.25 -13.67 -25.79
N ALA A 416 20.93 -13.63 -25.65
CA ALA A 416 20.19 -12.37 -25.55
C ALA A 416 20.01 -11.93 -24.10
N SER A 417 20.37 -10.68 -23.80
CA SER A 417 19.74 -9.95 -22.71
C SER A 417 18.41 -9.43 -23.24
N ILE A 418 17.32 -10.14 -22.95
CA ILE A 418 16.01 -9.65 -23.34
C ILE A 418 15.82 -8.22 -22.69
N GLY A 419 15.18 -7.26 -23.36
CA GLY A 419 15.24 -5.82 -23.10
C GLY A 419 15.41 -5.33 -21.64
N SER A 420 16.36 -4.41 -21.46
CA SER A 420 16.59 -3.55 -20.28
C SER A 420 16.88 -4.23 -18.92
N GLY A 421 17.56 -5.38 -18.93
CA GLY A 421 18.22 -5.91 -17.73
C GLY A 421 17.86 -7.35 -17.36
N LEU A 422 17.53 -8.17 -18.36
CA LEU A 422 17.59 -9.63 -18.24
C LEU A 422 19.03 -10.07 -18.00
N GLY A 423 19.20 -10.96 -17.01
CA GLY A 423 20.29 -11.94 -17.08
C GLY A 423 20.13 -12.77 -18.35
N SER A 424 21.23 -13.26 -18.90
CA SER A 424 21.29 -13.93 -20.21
C SER A 424 20.27 -15.07 -20.35
N VAL A 425 19.49 -15.05 -21.44
CA VAL A 425 18.93 -16.29 -21.97
C VAL A 425 20.05 -16.99 -22.70
N SER A 426 20.32 -18.25 -22.33
CA SER A 426 21.35 -19.00 -23.01
C SER A 426 20.83 -19.50 -24.34
N SER A 427 21.68 -19.43 -25.36
CA SER A 427 21.49 -20.05 -26.66
C SER A 427 21.10 -21.54 -26.53
N SER A 428 21.55 -22.26 -25.49
CA SER A 428 21.18 -23.66 -25.23
C SER A 428 19.71 -23.87 -24.85
N ASP A 429 19.00 -22.81 -24.46
CA ASP A 429 17.59 -22.85 -24.07
C ASP A 429 16.65 -22.46 -25.24
N SER A 430 17.20 -22.09 -26.39
CA SER A 430 16.44 -21.79 -27.61
C SER A 430 15.70 -23.02 -28.14
N TYR A 431 14.93 -22.87 -29.21
CA TYR A 431 14.01 -23.92 -29.66
C TYR A 431 14.75 -25.12 -30.25
N LEU A 432 15.72 -24.89 -31.15
CA LEU A 432 16.44 -25.96 -31.82
C LEU A 432 17.19 -26.90 -30.86
N PRO A 433 18.01 -26.43 -29.90
CA PRO A 433 18.68 -27.33 -28.96
C PRO A 433 17.72 -28.18 -28.10
N ARG A 434 16.51 -27.68 -27.85
CA ARG A 434 15.48 -28.45 -27.13
C ARG A 434 14.87 -29.51 -28.03
N LEU A 435 14.56 -29.16 -29.27
CA LEU A 435 14.08 -30.12 -30.28
C LEU A 435 15.10 -31.25 -30.50
N MET A 436 16.40 -30.94 -30.56
CA MET A 436 17.47 -31.93 -30.75
C MET A 436 17.64 -32.93 -29.59
N ASN A 437 16.93 -32.75 -28.46
CA ASN A 437 16.85 -33.79 -27.42
C ASN A 437 15.87 -34.90 -27.78
N HIS A 438 15.06 -34.71 -28.83
CA HIS A 438 14.15 -35.70 -29.40
C HIS A 438 14.79 -36.28 -30.65
N THR A 439 14.96 -37.60 -30.70
CA THR A 439 15.59 -38.31 -31.81
C THR A 439 14.68 -39.42 -32.33
N ALA A 440 15.01 -40.01 -33.48
CA ALA A 440 14.29 -41.19 -33.99
C ALA A 440 14.34 -42.40 -33.05
N GLU A 441 15.27 -42.44 -32.08
CA GLU A 441 15.32 -43.47 -31.05
C GLU A 441 14.40 -43.16 -29.86
N THR A 442 14.32 -41.90 -29.41
CA THR A 442 13.48 -41.52 -28.26
C THR A 442 12.02 -41.39 -28.66
N ASP A 443 11.78 -40.81 -29.85
CA ASP A 443 10.48 -40.45 -30.39
C ASP A 443 10.41 -41.00 -31.83
N PRO A 444 10.16 -42.31 -32.01
CA PRO A 444 10.34 -42.99 -33.30
C PRO A 444 9.31 -42.61 -34.37
N VAL A 445 8.23 -41.93 -33.98
CA VAL A 445 7.18 -41.48 -34.88
C VAL A 445 6.81 -40.06 -34.48
N VAL A 446 7.08 -39.11 -35.35
CA VAL A 446 6.56 -37.74 -35.31
C VAL A 446 6.00 -37.49 -36.71
N ASP A 447 4.71 -37.22 -36.82
CA ASP A 447 4.05 -36.95 -38.10
C ASP A 447 4.15 -35.46 -38.49
N LEU A 448 4.27 -34.57 -37.50
CA LEU A 448 4.38 -33.12 -37.70
C LEU A 448 5.06 -32.47 -36.48
N VAL A 449 5.96 -31.51 -36.74
CA VAL A 449 6.49 -30.62 -35.69
C VAL A 449 5.73 -29.30 -35.73
N VAL A 450 5.04 -28.95 -34.64
CA VAL A 450 4.25 -27.72 -34.51
C VAL A 450 5.06 -26.70 -33.71
N VAL A 451 5.39 -25.57 -34.30
CA VAL A 451 6.29 -24.57 -33.75
C VAL A 451 5.52 -23.28 -33.43
N GLN A 452 5.70 -22.77 -32.22
CA GLN A 452 5.22 -21.44 -31.87
C GLN A 452 6.11 -20.36 -32.52
N LEU A 453 5.56 -19.42 -33.28
CA LEU A 453 6.32 -18.23 -33.66
C LEU A 453 6.63 -17.38 -32.41
N SER A 454 7.91 -17.23 -32.08
CA SER A 454 8.34 -16.67 -30.80
C SER A 454 8.03 -15.17 -30.70
N THR A 455 7.06 -14.80 -29.86
CA THR A 455 6.83 -13.40 -29.50
C THR A 455 8.03 -12.80 -28.76
N ASN A 456 8.97 -13.58 -28.22
CA ASN A 456 10.15 -13.03 -27.54
C ASN A 456 11.19 -12.48 -28.52
N ASP A 457 11.31 -13.07 -29.70
CA ASP A 457 12.24 -12.63 -30.75
C ASP A 457 11.84 -11.23 -31.27
N SER A 458 10.53 -10.94 -31.26
CA SER A 458 10.00 -9.60 -31.58
C SER A 458 10.47 -8.48 -30.66
N LYS A 459 11.18 -8.78 -29.56
CA LYS A 459 11.71 -7.77 -28.65
C LYS A 459 12.99 -7.10 -29.15
N GLY A 460 13.45 -7.44 -30.36
CA GLY A 460 14.55 -6.79 -31.05
C GLY A 460 15.94 -7.08 -30.47
N GLN A 461 16.16 -8.29 -29.93
CA GLN A 461 17.51 -8.72 -29.48
C GLN A 461 18.19 -9.70 -30.41
N CYS A 462 17.44 -10.29 -31.33
CA CYS A 462 17.95 -11.02 -32.47
C CYS A 462 17.44 -10.33 -33.72
N GLU A 463 18.16 -10.56 -34.82
CA GLU A 463 17.68 -10.16 -36.14
C GLU A 463 16.64 -11.18 -36.63
N THR A 464 15.66 -10.72 -37.41
CA THR A 464 14.70 -11.63 -38.05
C THR A 464 15.43 -12.55 -39.04
N GLY A 465 16.40 -12.04 -39.78
CA GLY A 465 17.13 -12.77 -40.82
C GLY A 465 16.42 -12.76 -42.18
N GLU A 466 17.07 -13.37 -43.16
CA GLU A 466 16.59 -13.54 -44.53
C GLU A 466 16.50 -15.04 -44.84
N VAL A 467 15.64 -15.44 -45.77
CA VAL A 467 15.51 -16.86 -46.18
C VAL A 467 16.77 -17.31 -46.93
N SER A 468 17.42 -18.37 -46.44
CA SER A 468 18.69 -18.88 -46.97
C SER A 468 18.57 -19.40 -48.39
N ALA A 469 19.62 -19.31 -49.20
CA ALA A 469 19.61 -19.69 -50.61
C ALA A 469 19.41 -21.21 -50.83
N SER A 470 19.93 -22.02 -49.90
CA SER A 470 19.99 -23.49 -49.89
C SER A 470 19.25 -24.05 -48.67
N PHE A 471 18.78 -25.29 -48.78
CA PHE A 471 18.20 -26.04 -47.66
C PHE A 471 19.26 -26.95 -47.03
N ASP A 472 20.36 -26.34 -46.58
CA ASP A 472 21.49 -27.02 -45.93
C ASP A 472 21.68 -26.43 -44.53
N MET A 473 21.75 -27.29 -43.51
CA MET A 473 21.89 -26.87 -42.12
C MET A 473 23.15 -26.05 -41.86
N ASP A 474 24.23 -26.28 -42.63
CA ASP A 474 25.48 -25.54 -42.47
C ASP A 474 25.37 -24.08 -42.96
N ASP A 475 24.36 -23.77 -43.79
CA ASP A 475 24.14 -22.45 -44.36
C ASP A 475 23.17 -21.57 -43.53
N PHE A 476 22.56 -22.11 -42.48
CA PHE A 476 21.56 -21.39 -41.69
C PHE A 476 22.17 -20.53 -40.58
N GLU A 477 21.75 -19.26 -40.51
CA GLU A 477 22.16 -18.34 -39.46
C GLU A 477 21.34 -18.55 -38.18
N LEU A 478 21.77 -19.49 -37.33
CA LEU A 478 21.07 -19.88 -36.10
C LEU A 478 20.82 -18.73 -35.10
N THR A 479 21.53 -17.61 -35.22
CA THR A 479 21.33 -16.41 -34.40
C THR A 479 20.17 -15.52 -34.87
N THR A 480 19.54 -15.85 -35.99
CA THR A 480 18.37 -15.17 -36.53
C THR A 480 17.10 -15.99 -36.31
N THR A 481 15.93 -15.37 -36.38
CA THR A 481 14.65 -16.10 -36.31
C THR A 481 14.52 -17.06 -37.50
N VAL A 482 14.80 -16.59 -38.71
CA VAL A 482 14.63 -17.36 -39.95
C VAL A 482 15.60 -18.54 -39.99
N GLY A 483 16.89 -18.33 -39.76
CA GLY A 483 17.86 -19.43 -39.77
C GLY A 483 17.58 -20.49 -38.71
N ALA A 484 17.03 -20.09 -37.54
CA ALA A 484 16.59 -21.07 -36.54
C ALA A 484 15.36 -21.88 -36.99
N LEU A 485 14.40 -21.26 -37.67
CA LEU A 485 13.24 -21.96 -38.23
C LEU A 485 13.65 -22.93 -39.36
N GLU A 486 14.55 -22.51 -40.24
CA GLU A 486 15.09 -23.36 -41.31
C GLU A 486 15.83 -24.57 -40.72
N ALA A 487 16.65 -24.37 -39.69
CA ALA A 487 17.35 -25.45 -39.00
C ALA A 487 16.40 -26.42 -38.27
N ILE A 488 15.32 -25.91 -37.65
CA ILE A 488 14.26 -26.75 -37.08
C ILE A 488 13.59 -27.60 -38.16
N THR A 489 13.34 -27.00 -39.33
CA THR A 489 12.69 -27.66 -40.47
C THR A 489 13.57 -28.76 -41.06
N ALA A 490 14.85 -28.45 -41.31
CA ALA A 490 15.80 -29.43 -41.79
C ALA A 490 15.99 -30.58 -40.80
N TYR A 491 16.15 -30.28 -39.50
CA TYR A 491 16.28 -31.32 -38.48
C TYR A 491 15.04 -32.22 -38.39
N SER A 492 13.84 -31.64 -38.47
CA SER A 492 12.58 -32.40 -38.48
C SER A 492 12.50 -33.38 -39.67
N LYS A 493 12.85 -32.88 -40.86
CA LYS A 493 12.90 -33.67 -42.09
C LYS A 493 13.93 -34.79 -42.01
N GLU A 494 15.14 -34.50 -41.55
CA GLU A 494 16.22 -35.49 -41.44
C GLU A 494 15.93 -36.57 -40.40
N THR A 495 15.30 -36.20 -39.29
CA THR A 495 15.07 -37.11 -38.16
C THR A 495 13.84 -37.99 -38.36
N TRP A 496 12.74 -37.41 -38.85
CA TRP A 496 11.43 -38.11 -38.94
C TRP A 496 10.81 -38.10 -40.34
N GLY A 497 11.34 -37.30 -41.28
CA GLY A 497 10.66 -37.01 -42.53
C GLY A 497 9.36 -36.22 -42.34
N ALA A 498 9.26 -35.48 -41.23
CA ALA A 498 8.06 -34.78 -40.83
C ALA A 498 8.15 -33.28 -41.22
N PRO A 499 7.08 -32.71 -41.78
CA PRO A 499 7.02 -31.28 -42.04
C PRO A 499 6.92 -30.46 -40.74
N VAL A 500 7.13 -29.15 -40.88
CA VAL A 500 6.96 -28.17 -39.80
C VAL A 500 5.75 -27.30 -40.06
N LEU A 501 4.91 -27.10 -39.04
CA LEU A 501 3.87 -26.08 -39.01
C LEU A 501 4.23 -24.99 -37.99
N VAL A 502 4.47 -23.77 -38.45
CA VAL A 502 4.63 -22.59 -37.59
C VAL A 502 3.29 -21.93 -37.35
N ILE A 503 2.91 -21.72 -36.09
CA ILE A 503 1.68 -20.99 -35.72
C ILE A 503 2.06 -19.60 -35.21
N THR A 504 1.52 -18.56 -35.83
CA THR A 504 1.71 -17.17 -35.38
C THR A 504 0.83 -16.85 -34.17
N GLY A 505 1.15 -15.79 -33.44
CA GLY A 505 0.26 -15.18 -32.46
C GLY A 505 -0.80 -14.31 -33.12
N THR A 506 -1.77 -13.88 -32.31
CA THR A 506 -2.77 -12.88 -32.67
C THR A 506 -2.24 -11.45 -32.54
N GLN A 507 -2.91 -10.51 -33.20
CA GLN A 507 -2.65 -9.07 -33.12
C GLN A 507 -2.45 -8.57 -31.67
N PHE A 508 -1.35 -7.84 -31.47
CA PHE A 508 -1.07 -7.07 -30.27
C PHE A 508 -0.55 -5.68 -30.63
N GLU A 509 -0.66 -4.76 -29.66
CA GLU A 509 -0.01 -3.44 -29.68
C GLU A 509 1.09 -3.42 -28.61
N ASP A 510 2.18 -2.71 -28.89
CA ASP A 510 3.38 -2.66 -28.05
C ASP A 510 3.05 -2.32 -26.59
N GLU A 511 2.15 -1.36 -26.36
CA GLU A 511 1.77 -0.89 -25.02
C GLU A 511 0.93 -1.89 -24.22
N MET A 512 0.36 -2.90 -24.86
CA MET A 512 -0.44 -3.93 -24.20
C MET A 512 0.39 -5.08 -23.64
N THR A 513 1.68 -5.17 -24.02
CA THR A 513 2.55 -6.28 -23.61
C THR A 513 3.11 -6.05 -22.20
N TYR A 514 2.77 -6.94 -21.25
CA TYR A 514 3.18 -6.76 -19.85
C TYR A 514 4.68 -6.93 -19.61
N SER A 515 5.38 -7.70 -20.46
CA SER A 515 6.85 -7.81 -20.40
C SER A 515 7.55 -6.56 -20.91
N GLY A 516 6.80 -5.64 -21.54
CA GLY A 516 7.23 -4.28 -21.86
C GLY A 516 8.35 -4.21 -22.88
N GLY A 517 8.24 -4.98 -23.97
CA GLY A 517 9.24 -4.96 -25.02
C GLY A 517 8.94 -5.69 -26.32
N GLN A 518 7.82 -6.39 -26.49
CA GLN A 518 7.47 -6.93 -27.80
C GLN A 518 7.19 -5.78 -28.76
N ASN A 519 7.74 -5.88 -29.97
CA ASN A 519 7.54 -4.90 -31.01
C ASN A 519 6.72 -5.52 -32.15
N LYS A 520 5.57 -4.90 -32.40
CA LYS A 520 4.62 -5.29 -33.44
C LYS A 520 5.27 -5.35 -34.82
N ASP A 521 6.03 -4.34 -35.20
CA ASP A 521 6.62 -4.25 -36.54
C ASP A 521 7.64 -5.37 -36.78
N ILE A 522 8.48 -5.69 -35.78
CA ILE A 522 9.40 -6.84 -35.86
C ILE A 522 8.61 -8.15 -35.97
N TYR A 523 7.53 -8.30 -35.21
CA TYR A 523 6.72 -9.53 -35.27
C TYR A 523 6.03 -9.69 -36.64
N GLN A 524 5.51 -8.61 -37.22
CA GLN A 524 4.94 -8.64 -38.57
C GLN A 524 6.00 -9.00 -39.62
N LEU A 525 7.21 -8.44 -39.52
CA LEU A 525 8.32 -8.85 -40.38
C LEU A 525 8.63 -10.35 -40.24
N MET A 526 8.61 -10.90 -39.02
CA MET A 526 8.79 -12.34 -38.82
C MET A 526 7.68 -13.18 -39.49
N ILE A 527 6.43 -12.70 -39.46
CA ILE A 527 5.30 -13.35 -40.14
C ILE A 527 5.50 -13.32 -41.66
N GLU A 528 5.91 -12.18 -42.21
CA GLU A 528 6.26 -12.05 -43.64
C GLU A 528 7.33 -13.07 -44.03
N ARG A 529 8.38 -13.24 -43.21
CA ARG A 529 9.41 -14.27 -43.46
C ARG A 529 8.90 -15.71 -43.36
N CYS A 530 7.91 -15.97 -42.51
CA CYS A 530 7.27 -17.29 -42.48
C CYS A 530 6.52 -17.58 -43.79
N HIS A 531 5.87 -16.58 -44.40
CA HIS A 531 5.25 -16.74 -45.72
C HIS A 531 6.30 -16.97 -46.82
N GLU A 532 7.44 -16.27 -46.79
CA GLU A 532 8.55 -16.52 -47.71
C GLU A 532 9.13 -17.94 -47.57
N LEU A 533 9.23 -18.45 -46.34
CA LEU A 533 9.66 -19.83 -46.06
C LEU A 533 8.65 -20.86 -46.58
N ASP A 534 7.34 -20.63 -46.38
CA ASP A 534 6.26 -21.49 -46.88
C ASP A 534 6.27 -21.55 -48.42
N GLU A 535 6.37 -20.40 -49.09
CA GLU A 535 6.47 -20.34 -50.56
C GLU A 535 7.71 -21.08 -51.09
N LYS A 536 8.84 -20.98 -50.38
CA LYS A 536 10.11 -21.53 -50.85
C LYS A 536 10.28 -23.02 -50.56
N TRP A 537 9.94 -23.45 -49.35
CA TRP A 537 10.20 -24.81 -48.86
C TRP A 537 8.98 -25.72 -49.01
N GLY A 538 7.79 -25.17 -49.24
CA GLY A 538 6.59 -25.91 -49.64
C GLY A 538 6.26 -27.03 -48.67
N ASP A 539 6.23 -28.27 -49.17
CA ASP A 539 5.83 -29.46 -48.41
C ASP A 539 6.57 -29.66 -47.08
N GLU A 540 7.74 -29.05 -46.88
CA GLU A 540 8.54 -29.16 -45.64
C GLU A 540 8.16 -28.14 -44.56
N PHE A 541 7.62 -26.98 -44.94
CA PHE A 541 7.35 -25.87 -44.04
C PHE A 541 6.01 -25.22 -44.36
N SER A 542 5.19 -25.02 -43.33
CA SER A 542 3.96 -24.25 -43.45
C SER A 542 3.81 -23.21 -42.33
N VAL A 543 3.15 -22.10 -42.63
CA VAL A 543 2.68 -21.13 -41.63
C VAL A 543 1.15 -21.09 -41.50
N LEU A 544 0.66 -21.10 -40.26
CA LEU A 544 -0.69 -20.69 -39.90
C LEU A 544 -0.65 -19.25 -39.36
N ASP A 545 -1.05 -18.30 -40.19
CA ASP A 545 -1.10 -16.88 -39.86
C ASP A 545 -2.41 -16.51 -39.16
N LEU A 546 -2.39 -16.51 -37.83
CA LEU A 546 -3.48 -16.03 -36.97
C LEU A 546 -3.53 -14.49 -36.89
N TRP A 547 -2.48 -13.78 -37.32
CA TRP A 547 -2.41 -12.33 -37.22
C TRP A 547 -3.23 -11.63 -38.32
N HIS A 548 -3.14 -12.15 -39.55
CA HIS A 548 -3.84 -11.62 -40.73
C HIS A 548 -5.14 -12.38 -41.04
N ASN A 549 -5.76 -13.01 -40.04
CA ASN A 549 -7.00 -13.76 -40.20
C ASN A 549 -8.24 -12.89 -39.90
N ASP A 550 -8.74 -12.15 -40.90
CA ASP A 550 -9.86 -11.22 -40.74
C ASP A 550 -11.14 -11.88 -40.17
N ILE A 551 -11.39 -13.15 -40.52
CA ILE A 551 -12.57 -13.90 -40.06
C ILE A 551 -12.47 -14.15 -38.56
N MET A 552 -11.29 -14.51 -38.06
CA MET A 552 -11.04 -14.73 -36.64
C MET A 552 -11.31 -13.46 -35.81
N TYR A 553 -11.14 -12.27 -36.41
CA TYR A 553 -11.41 -10.99 -35.77
C TYR A 553 -12.84 -10.48 -35.96
N GLU A 554 -13.71 -11.20 -36.68
CA GLU A 554 -15.09 -10.80 -36.88
C GLU A 554 -15.83 -10.77 -35.53
N ASN A 555 -16.13 -9.56 -35.03
CA ASN A 555 -16.73 -9.27 -33.72
C ASN A 555 -15.80 -9.32 -32.50
N VAL A 556 -14.49 -9.44 -32.68
CA VAL A 556 -13.52 -9.37 -31.58
C VAL A 556 -12.78 -8.04 -31.64
N VAL A 557 -12.98 -7.18 -30.65
CA VAL A 557 -12.23 -5.91 -30.54
C VAL A 557 -11.14 -6.05 -29.49
N THR A 558 -9.88 -5.87 -29.89
CA THR A 558 -8.73 -5.99 -29.01
C THR A 558 -8.88 -5.14 -27.74
N GLY A 559 -8.71 -5.79 -26.59
CA GLY A 559 -8.81 -5.16 -25.27
C GLY A 559 -10.21 -5.08 -24.66
N ASP A 560 -11.26 -5.44 -25.41
CA ASP A 560 -12.65 -5.46 -24.94
C ASP A 560 -12.95 -6.66 -24.01
N THR A 561 -14.21 -6.84 -23.61
CA THR A 561 -14.60 -7.91 -22.69
C THR A 561 -14.52 -9.30 -23.33
N LEU A 562 -14.87 -9.43 -24.61
CA LEU A 562 -14.85 -10.71 -25.32
C LEU A 562 -13.40 -11.13 -25.58
N TRP A 563 -12.57 -10.23 -26.10
CA TRP A 563 -11.14 -10.43 -26.28
C TRP A 563 -10.46 -10.81 -24.96
N ARG A 564 -10.78 -10.14 -23.84
CA ARG A 564 -10.25 -10.51 -22.51
C ARG A 564 -10.73 -11.87 -22.01
N SER A 565 -11.82 -12.39 -22.55
CA SER A 565 -12.24 -13.78 -22.28
C SER A 565 -11.43 -14.80 -23.07
N TYR A 566 -10.84 -14.40 -24.20
CA TYR A 566 -9.95 -15.24 -25.00
C TYR A 566 -8.48 -15.08 -24.60
N MET A 567 -8.05 -13.89 -24.19
CA MET A 567 -6.66 -13.53 -23.94
C MET A 567 -6.46 -13.03 -22.51
N SER A 568 -5.52 -13.61 -21.76
CA SER A 568 -5.18 -13.16 -20.40
C SER A 568 -4.36 -11.86 -20.41
N ASP A 569 -3.55 -11.70 -21.45
CA ASP A 569 -2.82 -10.49 -21.81
C ASP A 569 -2.65 -10.43 -23.34
N ALA A 570 -1.84 -9.49 -23.84
CA ALA A 570 -1.68 -9.25 -25.28
C ALA A 570 -1.23 -10.46 -26.11
N ILE A 571 -0.54 -11.44 -25.52
CA ILE A 571 0.07 -12.57 -26.26
C ILE A 571 -0.35 -13.95 -25.75
N HIS A 572 -0.93 -14.05 -24.56
CA HIS A 572 -1.30 -15.33 -23.96
C HIS A 572 -2.81 -15.60 -24.03
N PRO A 573 -3.23 -16.62 -24.81
CA PRO A 573 -4.58 -17.15 -24.75
C PRO A 573 -4.91 -17.79 -23.39
N THR A 574 -6.18 -17.68 -23.03
CA THR A 574 -6.86 -18.45 -21.98
C THR A 574 -7.28 -19.82 -22.52
N LYS A 575 -7.84 -20.69 -21.68
CA LYS A 575 -8.44 -21.97 -22.13
C LYS A 575 -9.49 -21.76 -23.22
N LYS A 576 -10.38 -20.78 -23.02
CA LYS A 576 -11.38 -20.38 -24.03
C LYS A 576 -10.73 -19.87 -25.31
N GLY A 577 -9.63 -19.12 -25.20
CA GLY A 577 -8.87 -18.64 -26.36
C GLY A 577 -8.32 -19.79 -27.21
N TYR A 578 -7.70 -20.78 -26.57
CA TYR A 578 -7.23 -21.97 -27.29
C TYR A 578 -8.37 -22.80 -27.87
N LEU A 579 -9.47 -22.97 -27.15
CA LEU A 579 -10.57 -23.82 -27.59
C LEU A 579 -11.43 -23.19 -28.70
N GLU A 580 -11.91 -21.97 -28.47
CA GLU A 580 -12.97 -21.36 -29.31
C GLU A 580 -12.44 -20.34 -30.31
N TRP A 581 -11.22 -19.83 -30.12
CA TRP A 581 -10.69 -18.75 -30.96
C TRP A 581 -9.54 -19.23 -31.85
N TRP A 582 -8.50 -19.84 -31.28
CA TRP A 582 -7.37 -20.40 -32.04
C TRP A 582 -7.71 -21.80 -32.58
N GLY A 583 -8.32 -22.63 -31.73
CA GLY A 583 -8.55 -24.06 -31.95
C GLY A 583 -9.10 -24.43 -33.32
N PRO A 584 -10.21 -23.81 -33.78
CA PRO A 584 -10.81 -24.17 -35.07
C PRO A 584 -9.85 -24.02 -36.27
N TYR A 585 -9.03 -22.96 -36.27
CA TYR A 585 -8.08 -22.70 -37.35
C TYR A 585 -6.83 -23.59 -37.25
N VAL A 586 -6.43 -23.93 -36.03
CA VAL A 586 -5.35 -24.91 -35.81
C VAL A 586 -5.79 -26.30 -36.25
N GLU A 587 -7.00 -26.73 -35.87
CA GLU A 587 -7.60 -28.01 -36.27
C GLU A 587 -7.74 -28.11 -37.79
N GLU A 588 -8.31 -27.09 -38.44
CA GLU A 588 -8.44 -27.02 -39.90
C GLU A 588 -7.08 -27.17 -40.59
N ARG A 589 -6.06 -26.44 -40.15
CA ARG A 589 -4.72 -26.53 -40.77
C ARG A 589 -4.07 -27.89 -40.53
N LEU A 590 -4.26 -28.50 -39.36
CA LEU A 590 -3.76 -29.85 -39.09
C LEU A 590 -4.44 -30.89 -39.98
N PHE A 591 -5.74 -30.76 -40.23
CA PHE A 591 -6.47 -31.66 -41.13
C PHE A 591 -5.98 -31.55 -42.57
N GLU A 592 -5.68 -30.35 -43.04
CA GLU A 592 -5.12 -30.14 -44.39
C GLU A 592 -3.75 -30.80 -44.56
N LEU A 593 -2.91 -30.80 -43.51
CA LEU A 593 -1.54 -31.30 -43.57
C LEU A 593 -1.44 -32.82 -43.33
N LEU A 594 -2.33 -33.41 -42.53
CA LEU A 594 -2.19 -34.77 -42.03
C LEU A 594 -3.37 -35.71 -42.31
N GLY A 595 -4.49 -35.17 -42.80
CA GLY A 595 -5.77 -35.87 -42.91
C GLY A 595 -6.01 -36.67 -44.17
#